data_AF-A0A843FEC7-F1
#
_entry.id   AF-A0A843FEC7-F1
#
_cell.length_a   1.000
_cell.length_b   1.000
_cell.length_c   1.000
_cell.angle_alpha   90.00
_cell.angle_beta   90.00
_cell.angle_gamma   90.00
#
_symmetry.space_group_name_H-M   'P 1'
#
loop_
_entity.id
_entity.type
_entity.pdbx_description
1 polymer ?
#
loop_
_entity_poly.entity_id
_entity_poly.type
_entity_poly.pdbx_seq_one_letter_code
_entity_poly.pdbx_strand_id
1 'polypeptide(L)' 'MVDTVEVLVDGGKATAGPPLGPALGPKGVNAAQVVAQINEKTKSFAGMKVPVKVLINDDKSFEIKVGT' A
#
# COMPACT_ATOMS: atom_id res chain seq x y z
N MET A 1 -19.21 -1.63 5.93
CA MET A 1 -18.89 -1.57 4.47
C MET A 1 -17.40 -1.86 4.33
N VAL A 2 -16.98 -2.66 3.35
CA VAL A 2 -15.55 -2.93 3.14
C VAL A 2 -15.04 -1.92 2.13
N ASP A 3 -14.23 -0.98 2.58
CA ASP A 3 -13.62 0.03 1.71
C ASP A 3 -12.35 -0.54 1.12
N THR A 4 -12.28 -0.62 -0.21
CA THR A 4 -11.08 -1.09 -0.90
C THR A 4 -10.39 0.08 -1.59
N VAL A 5 -9.11 0.28 -1.28
CA VAL A 5 -8.28 1.33 -1.85
C VAL A 5 -7.14 0.68 -2.64
N GLU A 6 -7.04 1.04 -3.91
CA GLU A 6 -6.00 0.58 -4.82
C GLU A 6 -5.02 1.71 -5.11
N VAL A 7 -3.72 1.40 -5.02
CA VAL A 7 -2.64 2.38 -5.10
C VAL A 7 -1.46 1.74 -5.82
N LEU A 8 -0.77 2.55 -6.63
CA LEU A 8 0.39 2.13 -7.41
C LEU A 8 1.67 2.64 -6.75
N VAL A 9 2.63 1.74 -6.56
CA VAL A 9 3.94 2.08 -5.99
C VAL A 9 5.08 1.52 -6.84
N ASP A 10 6.23 2.18 -6.83
CA ASP A 10 7.42 1.68 -7.52
C ASP A 10 8.15 0.64 -6.66
N GLY A 11 8.24 -0.60 -7.12
CA GLY A 11 8.96 -1.69 -6.46
C GLY A 11 10.43 -1.33 -6.22
N GLY A 12 10.93 -1.62 -5.02
CA GLY A 12 12.30 -1.34 -4.58
C GLY A 12 12.64 0.14 -4.34
N LYS A 13 11.76 1.08 -4.72
CA LYS A 13 11.86 2.53 -4.44
C LYS A 13 10.51 3.13 -4.05
N ALA A 14 9.61 2.35 -3.47
CA ALA A 14 8.31 2.85 -3.09
C ALA A 14 8.51 3.90 -2.00
N THR A 15 7.76 5.00 -2.07
CA THR A 15 7.81 6.06 -1.06
C THR A 15 6.41 6.29 -0.50
N ALA A 16 6.34 6.61 0.79
CA ALA A 16 5.09 6.90 1.52
C ALA A 16 4.45 8.25 1.11
N GLY A 17 4.86 8.79 -0.04
CA GLY A 17 4.54 10.14 -0.48
C GLY A 17 3.15 10.28 -1.12
N PRO A 18 2.96 11.31 -1.97
CA PRO A 18 1.67 11.74 -2.53
C PRO A 18 0.74 10.68 -3.17
N PRO A 19 1.18 9.48 -3.64
CA PRO A 19 0.24 8.47 -4.15
C PRO A 19 -0.40 7.58 -3.07
N LEU A 20 0.25 7.39 -1.92
CA LEU A 20 -0.19 6.44 -0.89
C LEU A 20 -0.69 7.11 0.38
N GLY A 21 0.01 8.15 0.85
CA GLY A 21 -0.34 8.88 2.06
C GLY A 21 -1.77 9.44 2.06
N PRO A 22 -2.21 10.13 0.98
CA PRO A 22 -3.57 10.68 0.89
C PRO A 22 -4.66 9.62 0.69
N ALA A 23 -4.33 8.50 0.06
CA ALA A 23 -5.28 7.42 -0.23
C ALA A 23 -5.55 6.55 1.02
N LEU A 24 -4.54 6.37 1.86
CA LEU A 24 -4.59 5.52 3.05
C LEU A 24 -4.84 6.29 4.36
N GLY A 25 -4.46 7.58 4.39
CA GLY A 25 -4.65 8.48 5.53
C GLY A 25 -6.10 8.61 6.04
N PRO A 26 -7.11 8.89 5.19
CA PRO A 26 -8.49 9.03 5.65
C PRO A 26 -9.12 7.71 6.10
N LYS A 27 -8.47 6.57 5.85
CA LYS A 27 -8.96 5.23 6.22
C LYS A 27 -8.16 4.59 7.36
N GLY A 28 -7.25 5.33 7.99
CA GLY A 28 -6.48 4.87 9.15
C GLY A 28 -5.35 3.88 8.82
N VAL A 29 -4.96 3.78 7.55
CA VAL A 29 -3.92 2.84 7.10
C VAL A 29 -2.60 3.57 6.95
N ASN A 30 -1.54 2.95 7.48
CA ASN A 30 -0.22 3.57 7.53
C ASN A 30 0.53 3.32 6.22
N ALA A 31 0.44 4.26 5.28
CA ALA A 31 1.12 4.23 3.98
C ALA A 31 2.62 3.91 4.08
N ALA A 32 3.29 4.42 5.11
CA ALA A 32 4.72 4.16 5.32
C ALA A 32 5.01 2.69 5.66
N GLN A 33 4.14 2.02 6.43
CA GLN A 33 4.30 0.58 6.70
C GLN A 33 4.04 -0.27 5.46
N VAL A 34 3.03 0.10 4.66
CA VAL A 34 2.71 -0.56 3.39
C VAL A 34 3.93 -0.52 2.47
N VAL A 35 4.51 0.67 2.28
CA VAL A 35 5.71 0.88 1.47
C VAL A 35 6.92 0.13 1.99
N ALA A 36 7.14 0.10 3.30
CA ALA A 36 8.26 -0.60 3.89
C ALA A 36 8.15 -2.12 3.65
N GLN A 37 6.98 -2.71 3.91
CA GLN A 37 6.74 -4.14 3.65
C GLN A 37 6.83 -4.48 2.16
N ILE A 38 6.31 -3.59 1.30
CA ILE A 38 6.41 -3.76 -0.14
C ILE A 38 7.87 -3.69 -0.54
N ASN A 39 8.63 -2.67 -0.15
CA ASN A 39 10.03 -2.53 -0.52
C ASN A 39 10.89 -3.70 -0.02
N GLU A 40 10.56 -4.31 1.12
CA GLU A 40 11.22 -5.56 1.54
C GLU A 40 10.89 -6.74 0.62
N LYS A 41 9.61 -6.94 0.28
CA LYS A 41 9.19 -8.05 -0.59
C LYS A 41 9.50 -7.84 -2.08
N THR A 42 9.51 -6.59 -2.52
CA THR A 42 9.77 -6.14 -3.90
C THR A 42 11.18 -5.58 -4.05
N LYS A 43 12.06 -5.81 -3.06
CA LYS A 43 13.48 -5.53 -3.17
C LYS A 43 14.11 -6.23 -4.38
N SER A 44 13.62 -7.42 -4.70
CA SER A 44 13.99 -8.19 -5.90
C SER A 44 13.29 -7.72 -7.18
N PHE A 45 12.22 -6.93 -7.06
CA PHE A 45 11.44 -6.34 -8.16
C PHE A 45 11.71 -4.83 -8.28
N ALA A 46 12.91 -4.41 -7.88
CA ALA A 46 13.34 -3.02 -7.93
C ALA A 46 13.26 -2.49 -9.37
N GLY A 47 12.38 -1.51 -9.62
CA GLY A 47 12.18 -0.90 -10.93
C GLY A 47 10.87 -1.25 -11.66
N MET A 48 9.98 -2.06 -11.07
CA MET A 48 8.62 -2.30 -11.61
C MET A 48 7.54 -1.64 -10.77
N LYS A 49 6.44 -1.20 -11.39
CA LYS A 49 5.27 -0.72 -10.65
C LYS A 49 4.50 -1.89 -10.06
N VAL A 50 4.29 -1.84 -8.75
CA VAL A 50 3.60 -2.86 -7.98
C VAL A 50 2.25 -2.28 -7.54
N PRO A 51 1.14 -2.86 -8.01
CA PRO A 51 -0.18 -2.52 -7.50
C PRO A 51 -0.37 -3.05 -6.08
N VAL A 52 -1.01 -2.25 -5.24
CA VAL A 52 -1.30 -2.58 -3.84
C VAL A 52 -2.78 -2.34 -3.59
N LYS A 53 -3.39 -3.29 -2.89
CA LYS A 53 -4.80 -3.25 -2.54
C LYS A 53 -4.94 -3.28 -1.03
N VAL A 54 -5.60 -2.28 -0.48
CA VAL A 54 -5.86 -2.14 0.94
C VAL A 54 -7.34 -2.27 1.18
N LEU A 55 -7.75 -3.29 1.92
CA LEU A 55 -9.13 -3.48 2.33
C LEU A 55 -9.27 -2.98 3.77
N ILE A 56 -10.15 -2.02 4.01
CA ILE A 56 -10.49 -1.52 5.34
C ILE A 56 -11.87 -2.07 5.73
N ASN A 57 -11.90 -2.75 6.86
CA ASN A 57 -13.13 -3.21 7.50
C ASN A 57 -13.63 -2.20 8.54
N ASP A 58 -14.91 -2.30 8.87
CA ASP A 58 -15.60 -1.47 9.87
C ASP A 58 -14.97 -1.59 11.28
N ASP A 59 -14.31 -2.71 11.56
CA ASP A 59 -13.66 -2.98 12.86
C ASP A 59 -12.30 -2.27 13.03
N LYS A 60 -11.92 -1.42 12.07
CA LYS A 60 -10.59 -0.79 11.94
C LYS A 60 -9.48 -1.75 11.55
N SER A 61 -9.77 -3.03 11.29
CA SER A 61 -8.82 -3.91 10.61
C SER A 61 -8.62 -3.47 9.16
N PHE A 62 -7.36 -3.51 8.74
CA PHE A 62 -6.98 -3.29 7.35
C PHE A 62 -6.15 -4.48 6.86
N GLU A 63 -6.45 -4.95 5.66
CA GLU A 63 -5.73 -6.04 4.99
C GLU A 63 -4.98 -5.48 3.78
N ILE A 64 -3.67 -5.76 3.69
CA ILE A 64 -2.80 -5.23 2.64
C ILE A 64 -2.40 -6.37 1.71
N LYS A 65 -2.72 -6.25 0.42
CA LYS A 65 -2.31 -7.18 -0.66
C LYS A 65 -1.37 -6.48 -1.62
N VAL A 66 -0.23 -7.13 -1.88
CA VAL A 66 0.86 -6.61 -2.73
C VAL A 66 0.95 -7.49 -3.98
N GLY A 67 0.93 -6.88 -5.18
CA GLY A 67 1.14 -7.58 -6.44
C GLY A 67 -0.09 -8.26 -7.05
N THR A 68 -1.28 -7.65 -6.93
CA THR A 68 -2.50 -8.08 -7.64
C THR A 68 -2.69 -7.31 -8.93
#